data_AF-A0A924LGQ2-F1
#
_entry.id   AF-A0A924LGQ2-F1
#
_cell.length_a   1.000
_cell.length_b   1.000
_cell.length_c   1.000
_cell.angle_alpha   90.00
_cell.angle_beta   90.00
_cell.angle_gamma   90.00
#
_symmetry.space_group_name_H-M   'P 1'
#
loop_
_entity.id
_entity.type
_entity.pdbx_description
1 polymer ?
#
loop_
_entity_poly.entity_id
_entity_poly.type
_entity_poly.pdbx_seq_one_letter_code
_entity_poly.pdbx_strand_id
1 'polypeptide(L)' 'MAHISVTSTAIKSAPSKSARPNSAVLPPLDPVRSDTELPAKTSVVVIGGGIIGTSTALFLARKGIPVVLCEKGAIGAE' A
#
# COMPACT_ATOMS: atom_id res chain seq x y z
N MET A 1 -19.12 -8.53 -0.63
CA MET A 1 -18.32 -7.29 -0.52
C MET A 1 -16.95 -7.60 -1.11
N ALA A 2 -16.42 -6.80 -2.04
CA ALA A 2 -15.09 -7.08 -2.62
C ALA A 2 -13.98 -6.70 -1.63
N HIS A 3 -12.91 -7.49 -1.59
CA HIS A 3 -11.76 -7.31 -0.71
C HIS A 3 -10.68 -6.47 -1.40
N ILE A 4 -9.97 -5.62 -0.65
CA ILE A 4 -8.72 -5.00 -1.10
C ILE A 4 -7.59 -5.90 -0.63
N SER A 5 -6.85 -6.53 -1.56
CA SER A 5 -5.61 -7.19 -1.16
C SER A 5 -4.48 -6.17 -1.17
N VAL A 6 -3.74 -6.06 -0.07
CA VAL A 6 -2.65 -5.08 0.08
C VAL A 6 -1.33 -5.84 0.08
N THR A 7 -0.39 -5.46 -0.78
CA THR A 7 0.91 -6.11 -0.85
C THR A 7 2.03 -5.09 -0.82
N SER A 8 3.08 -5.42 -0.06
CA SER A 8 4.33 -4.71 -0.14
C SER A 8 5.20 -5.37 -1.22
N THR A 9 5.37 -4.74 -2.38
CA THR A 9 6.28 -5.24 -3.41
C THR A 9 7.72 -4.99 -2.97
N ALA A 10 8.30 -5.94 -2.24
CA ALA A 10 9.74 -6.00 -2.01
C ALA A 10 10.45 -6.41 -3.32
N ILE A 11 10.39 -5.56 -4.36
CA ILE A 11 11.24 -5.69 -5.55
C ILE A 11 12.64 -5.37 -5.07
N LYS A 12 13.37 -6.36 -4.51
CA LYS A 12 14.76 -6.27 -4.02
C LYS A 12 15.11 -4.83 -3.60
N SER A 13 14.47 -4.35 -2.54
CA SER A 13 14.45 -2.93 -2.21
C SER A 13 15.87 -2.40 -2.11
N ALA A 14 16.24 -1.43 -2.96
CA ALA A 14 17.30 -0.50 -2.62
C ALA A 14 16.99 0.07 -1.21
N PRO A 15 17.99 0.26 -0.34
CA PRO A 15 17.76 0.65 1.04
C PRO A 15 16.81 1.83 1.10
N SER A 16 15.80 1.74 1.98
CA SER A 16 14.95 2.86 2.37
C SER A 16 15.86 4.07 2.57
N LYS A 17 15.61 5.18 1.86
CA LYS A 17 16.37 6.42 2.08
C LYS A 17 16.32 6.69 3.58
N SER A 18 17.50 6.71 4.21
CA SER A 18 17.63 6.91 5.64
C SER A 18 16.90 8.19 6.05
N ALA A 19 16.17 8.10 7.16
CA ALA A 19 15.56 9.26 7.79
C ALA A 19 16.63 10.35 7.93
N ARG A 20 16.35 11.54 7.39
CA ARG A 20 17.24 12.69 7.57
C ARG A 20 17.38 12.93 9.08
N PRO A 21 18.59 13.21 9.59
CA PRO A 21 18.88 13.27 11.03
C PRO A 21 18.17 14.40 11.81
N ASN A 22 17.22 15.12 11.20
CA ASN A 22 16.47 16.22 11.80
C ASN A 22 14.98 16.20 11.37
N SER A 23 14.35 15.02 11.27
CA SER A 23 12.90 14.94 11.07
C SER A 23 12.16 15.21 12.39
N ALA A 24 11.25 16.19 12.38
CA ALA A 24 10.29 16.39 13.48
C ALA A 24 9.64 15.06 13.86
N VAL A 25 9.44 14.81 15.16
CA VAL A 25 8.72 13.63 15.64
C VAL A 25 7.28 13.72 15.14
N LEU A 26 6.99 13.04 14.05
CA LEU A 26 5.63 12.85 13.58
C LEU A 26 4.96 11.79 14.48
N PRO A 27 3.64 11.89 14.69
CA PRO A 27 2.89 10.79 15.26
C PRO A 27 3.19 9.49 14.49
N PRO A 28 3.37 8.37 15.19
CA PRO A 28 3.64 7.09 14.54
C PRO A 28 2.50 6.74 13.58
N LEU A 29 2.85 6.22 12.41
CA LEU A 29 1.86 5.73 11.44
C LEU A 29 1.21 4.45 11.98
N ASP A 30 -0.10 4.34 11.81
CA ASP A 30 -0.80 3.09 12.05
C ASP A 30 -0.40 2.06 10.97
N PRO A 31 0.22 0.94 11.35
CA PRO A 31 0.75 0.00 10.37
C PRO A 31 -0.37 -0.76 9.66
N VAL A 32 -0.37 -0.68 8.32
CA VAL A 32 -1.21 -1.53 7.47
C VAL A 32 -0.50 -2.86 7.23
N ARG A 33 -1.14 -3.97 7.62
CA ARG A 33 -0.59 -5.30 7.36
C ARG A 33 -0.65 -5.61 5.88
N SER A 34 0.46 -6.10 5.33
CA SER A 34 0.49 -6.67 3.98
C SER A 34 -0.02 -8.10 4.00
N ASP A 35 -0.76 -8.48 2.98
CA ASP A 35 -1.11 -9.87 2.70
C ASP A 35 0.15 -10.65 2.31
N THR A 36 0.27 -11.87 2.82
CA THR A 36 1.38 -12.78 2.55
C THR A 36 1.24 -13.49 1.22
N GLU A 37 0.03 -13.56 0.68
CA GLU A 37 -0.30 -14.22 -0.58
C GLU A 37 -1.06 -13.27 -1.49
N LEU A 38 -0.66 -13.25 -2.76
CA LEU A 38 -1.39 -12.51 -3.78
C LEU A 38 -2.56 -13.35 -4.30
N PRO A 39 -3.72 -12.73 -4.57
CA PRO A 39 -4.82 -13.43 -5.22
C PRO A 39 -4.38 -13.88 -6.62
N ALA A 40 -4.81 -15.09 -7.02
CA ALA A 40 -4.49 -15.66 -8.34
C ALA A 40 -5.01 -14.80 -9.52
N LYS A 41 -6.02 -13.95 -9.26
CA LYS A 41 -6.56 -12.99 -10.22
C LYS A 41 -7.08 -11.74 -9.52
N THR A 42 -7.00 -10.61 -10.20
CA THR A 42 -7.65 -9.36 -9.81
C THR A 42 -8.12 -8.63 -11.08
N SER A 43 -9.07 -7.72 -10.93
CA SER A 43 -9.52 -6.87 -12.05
C SER A 43 -8.66 -5.61 -12.18
N VAL A 44 -8.16 -5.09 -11.06
CA VAL A 44 -7.34 -3.87 -11.02
C VAL A 44 -6.13 -4.07 -10.13
N VAL A 45 -5.00 -3.49 -10.53
CA VAL A 45 -3.82 -3.31 -9.69
C VAL A 45 -3.55 -1.80 -9.56
N VAL A 46 -3.45 -1.30 -8.33
CA VAL A 46 -3.07 0.07 -8.03
C VAL A 46 -1.65 0.07 -7.49
N ILE A 47 -0.76 0.86 -8.07
CA ILE A 47 0.64 0.98 -7.66
C ILE A 47 0.85 2.33 -6.97
N GLY A 48 1.32 2.29 -5.73
CA GLY A 48 1.53 3.45 -4.85
C GLY A 48 0.50 3.51 -3.71
N GLY A 49 0.98 3.39 -2.47
CA GLY A 49 0.20 3.42 -1.23
C GLY A 49 -0.01 4.81 -0.63
N GLY A 50 0.24 5.87 -1.40
CA GLY A 50 -0.09 7.25 -1.02
C GLY A 50 -1.60 7.52 -1.01
N ILE A 51 -1.99 8.76 -0.69
CA ILE A 51 -3.40 9.14 -0.56
C ILE A 51 -4.23 8.82 -1.80
N ILE A 52 -3.68 9.05 -3.00
CA ILE A 52 -4.39 8.81 -4.26
C ILE A 52 -4.60 7.32 -4.50
N GLY A 53 -3.56 6.49 -4.34
CA GLY A 53 -3.67 5.06 -4.59
C GLY A 53 -4.54 4.34 -3.58
N THR A 54 -4.38 4.65 -2.29
CA THR A 54 -5.23 4.08 -1.22
C THR A 54 -6.70 4.50 -1.38
N SER A 55 -6.97 5.77 -1.70
CA SER A 55 -8.34 6.23 -1.98
C SER A 55 -8.92 5.50 -3.19
N THR A 56 -8.15 5.36 -4.27
CA THR A 56 -8.59 4.65 -5.48
C THR A 56 -8.96 3.20 -5.16
N ALA A 57 -8.09 2.46 -4.46
CA ALA A 57 -8.36 1.08 -4.07
C ALA A 57 -9.61 0.96 -3.19
N LEU A 58 -9.79 1.88 -2.23
CA LEU A 58 -10.97 1.91 -1.37
C LEU A 58 -12.27 2.08 -2.16
N PHE A 59 -12.32 3.05 -3.07
CA PHE A 59 -13.53 3.31 -3.85
C PHE A 59 -13.84 2.21 -4.86
N LEU A 60 -12.82 1.55 -5.42
CA LEU A 60 -13.02 0.36 -6.28
C LEU A 60 -13.59 -0.83 -5.50
N ALA A 61 -13.03 -1.14 -4.33
CA ALA A 61 -13.52 -2.24 -3.51
C ALA A 61 -14.94 -2.00 -2.98
N ARG A 62 -15.27 -0.75 -2.59
CA ARG A 62 -16.65 -0.35 -2.22
C ARG A 62 -17.65 -0.55 -3.36
N LYS A 63 -17.21 -0.45 -4.62
CA LYS A 63 -18.02 -0.76 -5.82
C LYS A 63 -18.05 -2.25 -6.16
N GLY A 64 -17.44 -3.12 -5.36
CA GLY A 64 -17.41 -4.55 -5.61
C GLY A 64 -16.35 -4.97 -6.65
N ILE A 65 -15.41 -4.09 -7.00
CA ILE A 65 -14.36 -4.38 -7.98
C ILE A 65 -13.14 -4.99 -7.25
N PRO A 66 -12.70 -6.21 -7.60
CA PRO A 66 -11.47 -6.79 -7.04
C PRO A 66 -10.25 -5.92 -7.37
N VAL A 67 -9.49 -5.57 -6.34
CA VAL A 67 -8.32 -4.71 -6.46
C VAL A 67 -7.17 -5.19 -5.60
N VAL A 68 -5.96 -5.10 -6.14
CA VAL A 68 -4.69 -5.26 -5.41
C VAL A 68 -4.01 -3.91 -5.30
N LEU A 69 -3.62 -3.49 -4.10
CA LEU A 69 -2.82 -2.29 -3.85
C LEU A 69 -1.37 -2.69 -3.56
N CYS A 70 -0.44 -2.18 -4.36
CA CYS A 70 0.98 -2.46 -4.26
C CYS A 70 1.74 -1.22 -3.79
N GLU A 71 2.48 -1.30 -2.68
CA GLU A 71 3.41 -0.28 -2.19
C GLU A 71 4.78 -0.91 -1.95
N LYS A 72 5.89 -0.19 -2.08
CA LYS A 72 7.22 -0.74 -1.74
C LYS A 72 7.49 -0.64 -0.24
N GLY A 73 7.04 0.44 0.40
CA GLY A 73 7.24 0.75 1.81
C GLY A 73 6.00 0.58 2.67
N ALA A 74 5.90 1.38 3.74
CA ALA A 74 4.68 1.47 4.53
C ALA A 74 3.64 2.34 3.81
N ILE A 75 2.37 1.95 3.89
CA ILE A 75 1.25 2.73 3.35
C ILE A 75 1.24 4.11 4.00
N GLY A 76 1.14 5.17 3.19
CA GLY A 76 1.11 6.55 3.67
C GLY A 76 2.44 7.12 4.20
N ALA A 77 3.56 6.41 4.01
CA ALA A 77 4.85 6.81 4.59
C ALA A 77 5.78 7.65 3.69
N GLU A 78 5.35 7.95 2.45
CA GLU A 78 6.09 8.66 1.36
C GLU A 78 7.54 8.20 1.04
#